data_AF-A0A8B7PLM2-F1
#
_entry.id   AF-A0A8B7PLM2-F1
#
_cell.length_a   1.000
_cell.length_b   1.000
_cell.length_c   1.000
_cell.angle_alpha   90.00
_cell.angle_beta   90.00
_cell.angle_gamma   90.00
#
_symmetry.space_group_name_H-M   'P 1'
#
loop_
_entity.id
_entity.type
_entity.pdbx_description
1 polymer ?
#
loop_
_entity_poly.entity_id
_entity_poly.type
_entity_poly.pdbx_seq_one_letter_code
_entity_poly.pdbx_strand_id
1 'polypeptide(L)'
;MPAPGVPLNLDTDFLVCCSCTDDCQDKSRCECWQLTLESNKRLPPKLQLNDPGYVHRRLYEQVTSGIFECNSRCACKHTCQNRVVQNPLRIKLQLFKTARRGWGVRTLHDVPRGSFICVYVGRMLT
;
A
#
# COMPACT_ATOMS: atom_id res chain seq x y z
N MET A 1 -13.71 -8.93 0.09
CA MET A 1 -14.72 -8.91 -0.99
C MET A 1 -15.94 -8.13 -0.52
N PRO A 2 -16.42 -7.17 -1.32
CA PRO A 2 -17.64 -6.44 -1.02
C PRO A 2 -18.83 -7.40 -1.02
N ALA A 3 -19.69 -7.34 -0.01
CA ALA A 3 -20.98 -8.02 -0.03
C ALA A 3 -21.93 -7.36 -1.06
N PRO A 4 -22.97 -8.07 -1.52
CA PRO A 4 -24.00 -7.47 -2.37
C PRO A 4 -24.57 -6.19 -1.76
N GLY A 5 -24.70 -5.13 -2.56
CA GLY A 5 -25.24 -3.84 -2.11
C GLY A 5 -24.21 -2.86 -1.51
N VAL A 6 -22.94 -3.25 -1.35
CA VAL A 6 -21.87 -2.30 -0.95
C VAL A 6 -21.53 -1.38 -2.12
N PRO A 7 -21.78 -0.06 -2.04
CA PRO A 7 -21.47 0.86 -3.13
C PRO A 7 -19.96 1.09 -3.21
N LEU A 8 -19.36 0.77 -4.36
CA LEU A 8 -17.97 1.08 -4.68
C LEU A 8 -17.92 1.78 -6.03
N ASN A 9 -17.20 2.91 -6.08
CA ASN A 9 -16.87 3.51 -7.35
C ASN A 9 -15.70 2.74 -7.98
N LEU A 10 -15.99 1.99 -9.04
CA LEU A 10 -15.01 1.21 -9.81
C LEU A 10 -14.74 1.82 -11.19
N ASP A 11 -15.30 2.99 -11.46
CA ASP A 11 -15.11 3.67 -12.73
C ASP A 11 -13.64 4.12 -12.86
N THR A 12 -13.00 3.61 -13.89
CA THR A 12 -11.58 3.84 -14.16
C THR A 12 -11.27 5.29 -14.52
N ASP A 13 -12.27 6.10 -14.90
CA ASP A 13 -12.10 7.53 -15.21
C ASP A 13 -11.86 8.39 -13.97
N PHE A 14 -12.16 7.87 -12.78
CA PHE A 14 -11.77 8.51 -11.52
C PHE A 14 -10.38 8.09 -11.03
N LEU A 15 -9.67 7.22 -11.75
CA LEU A 15 -8.31 6.82 -11.39
C LEU A 15 -7.30 7.87 -11.88
N VAL A 16 -6.69 8.58 -10.93
CA VAL A 16 -5.47 9.35 -11.20
C VAL A 16 -4.36 8.38 -11.60
N CYS A 17 -3.68 8.64 -12.71
CA CYS A 17 -2.63 7.80 -13.24
C CYS A 17 -1.39 8.61 -13.61
N CYS A 18 -0.21 8.01 -13.45
CA CYS A 18 1.04 8.67 -13.76
C CYS A 18 1.55 8.36 -15.17
N SER A 19 2.28 9.31 -15.73
CA SER A 19 2.96 9.20 -17.03
C SER A 19 4.47 8.88 -16.89
N CYS A 20 4.92 8.49 -15.69
CA CYS A 20 6.32 8.27 -15.36
C CYS A 20 7.01 7.19 -16.22
N THR A 21 8.27 7.47 -16.58
CA THR A 21 9.17 6.56 -17.30
C THR A 21 10.39 6.12 -16.46
N ASP A 22 10.50 6.62 -15.23
CA ASP A 22 11.61 6.40 -14.30
C ASP A 22 11.30 5.32 -13.24
N ASP A 23 10.29 4.48 -13.47
CA ASP A 23 9.76 3.53 -12.49
C ASP A 23 9.32 4.19 -11.16
N CYS A 24 8.79 5.42 -11.25
CA CYS A 24 8.22 6.21 -10.16
C CYS A 24 9.19 6.43 -9.00
N GLN A 25 10.48 6.63 -9.32
CA GLN A 25 11.53 6.92 -8.36
C GLN A 25 11.43 8.36 -7.85
N ASP A 26 11.12 9.29 -8.74
CA ASP A 26 10.89 10.68 -8.37
C ASP A 26 9.46 10.89 -7.87
N LYS A 27 9.31 10.96 -6.53
CA LYS A 27 8.02 11.24 -5.87
C LYS A 27 7.43 12.59 -6.29
N SER A 28 8.26 13.59 -6.65
CA SER A 28 7.80 14.93 -7.01
C SER A 28 7.10 14.97 -8.38
N ARG A 29 7.35 13.98 -9.24
CA ARG A 29 6.82 13.93 -10.61
C ARG A 29 5.67 12.95 -10.79
N CYS A 30 5.60 11.90 -9.97
CA CYS A 30 4.57 10.88 -10.09
C CYS A 30 3.24 11.37 -9.51
N GLU A 31 2.21 11.46 -10.35
CA GLU A 31 0.86 11.92 -10.00
C GLU A 31 0.24 11.04 -8.89
N CYS A 32 0.55 9.74 -8.86
CA CYS A 32 0.12 8.86 -7.77
C CYS A 32 0.84 9.19 -6.45
N TRP A 33 2.14 9.50 -6.50
CA TRP A 33 2.87 9.94 -5.31
C TRP A 33 2.35 11.28 -4.81
N GLN A 34 2.04 12.21 -5.71
CA GLN A 34 1.46 13.51 -5.36
C GLN A 34 0.19 13.37 -4.52
N LEU A 35 -0.71 12.42 -4.83
CA LEU A 35 -1.89 12.16 -3.99
C LEU A 35 -1.52 11.80 -2.55
N THR A 36 -0.49 10.98 -2.35
CA THR A 36 0.02 10.65 -1.01
C THR A 36 0.65 11.87 -0.33
N LEU A 37 1.49 12.63 -1.05
CA LEU A 37 2.14 13.83 -0.50
C LEU A 37 1.10 14.89 -0.10
N GLU A 38 0.12 15.16 -0.94
CA GLU A 38 -0.96 16.12 -0.69
C GLU A 38 -1.85 15.68 0.48
N SER A 39 -2.24 14.41 0.52
CA SER A 39 -3.04 13.89 1.62
C SER A 39 -2.28 13.97 2.95
N ASN A 40 -0.96 13.75 2.95
CA ASN A 40 -0.11 13.96 4.12
C ASN A 40 -0.07 15.43 4.55
N LYS A 41 0.04 16.38 3.62
CA LYS A 41 0.04 17.82 3.93
C LYS A 41 -1.28 18.31 4.56
N ARG A 42 -2.39 17.62 4.30
CA ARG A 42 -3.72 17.93 4.87
C ARG A 42 -3.88 17.44 6.31
N LEU A 43 -2.95 16.62 6.83
CA LEU A 43 -2.99 16.15 8.21
C LEU A 43 -2.61 17.27 9.20
N PRO A 44 -3.03 17.16 10.48
CA PRO A 44 -2.47 17.99 11.56
C PRO A 44 -0.94 17.90 11.61
N PRO A 45 -0.20 18.98 11.93
CA PRO A 45 1.26 19.00 11.86
C PRO A 45 1.98 17.85 12.59
N LYS A 46 1.41 17.37 13.71
CA LYS A 46 1.96 16.26 14.50
C LYS A 46 1.92 14.89 13.79
N LEU A 47 1.12 14.76 12.75
CA LEU A 47 0.92 13.53 11.97
C LEU A 47 1.55 13.61 10.58
N GLN A 48 2.10 14.77 10.19
CA GLN A 48 2.75 14.95 8.90
C GLN A 48 4.12 14.29 8.91
N LEU A 49 4.41 13.52 7.87
CA LEU A 49 5.75 12.99 7.61
C LEU A 49 6.50 13.89 6.61
N ASN A 50 7.81 13.99 6.78
CA ASN A 50 8.68 14.73 5.85
C ASN A 50 8.77 14.03 4.48
N ASP A 51 8.88 12.70 4.47
CA ASP A 51 8.93 11.89 3.26
C ASP A 51 7.95 10.69 3.38
N PRO A 52 6.65 10.90 3.19
CA PRO A 52 5.66 9.84 3.29
C PRO A 52 5.77 8.85 2.12
N GLY A 53 5.27 7.64 2.33
CA GLY A 53 5.20 6.58 1.32
C GLY A 53 6.40 5.63 1.35
N TYR A 54 6.56 4.87 0.28
CA TYR A 54 7.59 3.84 0.20
C TYR A 54 8.98 4.43 -0.07
N VAL A 55 10.00 3.82 0.54
CA VAL A 55 11.42 4.02 0.23
C VAL A 55 11.96 2.65 -0.15
N HIS A 56 12.42 2.49 -1.40
CA HIS A 56 12.84 1.19 -1.96
C HIS A 56 11.80 0.07 -1.74
N ARG A 57 10.52 0.37 -1.99
CA ARG A 57 9.39 -0.55 -1.79
C ARG A 57 9.18 -1.00 -0.34
N ARG A 58 9.66 -0.24 0.64
CA ARG A 58 9.45 -0.47 2.08
C ARG A 58 8.79 0.73 2.74
N LEU A 59 7.93 0.48 3.71
CA LEU A 59 7.24 1.52 4.48
C LEU A 59 7.81 1.57 5.90
N TYR A 60 8.64 2.57 6.19
CA TYR A 60 9.32 2.67 7.48
C TYR A 60 8.50 3.38 8.56
N GLU A 61 7.68 4.33 8.13
CA GLU A 61 6.83 5.16 8.99
C GLU A 61 5.37 5.03 8.54
N GLN A 62 4.44 5.06 9.50
CA GLN A 62 3.02 4.95 9.21
C GLN A 62 2.51 6.23 8.53
N VAL A 63 2.00 6.09 7.31
CA VAL A 63 1.36 7.20 6.58
C VAL A 63 -0.13 7.23 6.94
N THR A 64 -0.49 8.06 7.91
CA THR A 64 -1.86 8.15 8.45
C THR A 64 -2.90 8.52 7.40
N SER A 65 -2.53 9.34 6.42
CA SER A 65 -3.38 9.75 5.31
C SER A 65 -3.61 8.67 4.25
N GLY A 66 -2.94 7.53 4.35
CA GLY A 66 -2.96 6.47 3.35
C GLY A 66 -1.95 6.65 2.22
N ILE A 67 -1.80 5.59 1.42
CA ILE A 67 -0.88 5.54 0.29
C ILE A 67 -1.69 5.26 -0.98
N PHE A 68 -1.42 6.02 -2.04
CA PHE A 68 -2.02 5.85 -3.36
C PHE A 68 -1.01 5.16 -4.27
N GLU A 69 -1.16 3.85 -4.44
CA GLU A 69 -0.31 3.08 -5.35
C GLU A 69 -0.61 3.38 -6.82
N CYS A 70 0.38 3.19 -7.69
CA CYS A 70 0.14 3.21 -9.13
C CYS A 70 -0.82 2.10 -9.54
N ASN A 71 -1.67 2.37 -10.52
CA ASN A 71 -2.76 1.48 -10.95
C ASN A 71 -2.61 1.06 -12.42
N SER A 72 -3.57 0.31 -12.96
CA SER A 72 -3.52 -0.24 -14.33
C SER A 72 -3.46 0.81 -15.44
N ARG A 73 -3.87 2.06 -15.19
CA ARG A 73 -3.78 3.16 -16.17
C ARG A 73 -2.44 3.88 -16.17
N CYS A 74 -1.58 3.65 -15.18
CA CYS A 74 -0.26 4.27 -15.13
C CYS A 74 0.67 3.70 -16.21
N ALA A 75 1.46 4.57 -16.85
CA ALA A 75 2.46 4.16 -17.85
C ALA A 75 3.67 3.43 -17.26
N CYS A 76 3.89 3.53 -15.95
CA CYS A 76 5.01 2.90 -15.26
C CYS A 76 4.89 1.37 -15.20
N LYS A 77 6.03 0.69 -15.09
CA LYS A 77 6.07 -0.78 -15.04
C LYS A 77 5.35 -1.34 -13.80
N HIS A 78 4.94 -2.60 -13.88
CA HIS A 78 4.39 -3.36 -12.73
C HIS A 78 5.39 -3.50 -11.57
N THR A 79 6.68 -3.28 -11.82
CA THR A 79 7.76 -3.34 -10.84
C THR A 79 8.16 -1.99 -10.24
N CYS A 80 7.48 -0.90 -10.61
CA CYS A 80 7.81 0.45 -10.14
C CYS A 80 7.82 0.57 -8.61
N GLN A 81 8.42 1.64 -8.08
CA GLN A 81 8.58 1.84 -6.63
C GLN A 81 7.24 1.98 -5.89
N ASN A 82 6.18 2.42 -6.58
CA ASN A 82 4.86 2.67 -6.01
C ASN A 82 3.83 1.57 -6.30
N ARG A 83 4.29 0.32 -6.42
CA ARG A 83 3.45 -0.89 -6.50
C ARG A 83 3.99 -1.94 -5.54
N VAL A 84 3.48 -2.00 -4.32
CA VAL A 84 3.96 -2.89 -3.25
C VAL A 84 2.86 -3.85 -2.81
N VAL A 85 1.74 -3.32 -2.30
CA VAL A 85 0.62 -4.08 -1.72
C VAL A 85 -0.13 -4.87 -2.78
N GLN A 86 -0.27 -4.33 -3.99
CA GLN A 86 -0.93 -5.02 -5.10
C GLN A 86 -0.15 -6.23 -5.64
N ASN A 87 1.14 -6.36 -5.28
CA ASN A 87 1.98 -7.45 -5.74
C ASN A 87 1.80 -8.71 -4.88
N PRO A 88 2.07 -9.93 -5.41
CA PRO A 88 1.91 -11.17 -4.67
C PRO A 88 2.70 -11.21 -3.35
N LEU A 89 2.17 -11.96 -2.39
CA LEU A 89 2.83 -12.24 -1.10
C LEU A 89 4.22 -12.83 -1.32
N ARG A 90 5.25 -12.18 -0.75
CA ARG A 90 6.65 -12.64 -0.86
C ARG A 90 7.17 -13.32 0.41
N ILE A 91 6.58 -13.01 1.56
CA ILE A 91 7.02 -13.53 2.86
C ILE A 91 6.36 -14.87 3.12
N LYS A 92 7.15 -15.86 3.53
CA LYS A 92 6.62 -17.18 3.90
C LYS A 92 6.03 -17.11 5.31
N LEU A 93 4.72 -17.26 5.37
CA LEU A 93 3.94 -17.27 6.62
C LEU A 93 3.53 -18.70 6.98
N GLN A 94 3.45 -18.97 8.28
CA GLN A 94 2.98 -20.24 8.81
C GLN A 94 1.86 -20.00 9.82
N LEU A 95 0.76 -20.72 9.63
CA LEU A 95 -0.28 -20.88 10.65
C LEU A 95 0.20 -21.89 11.69
N PHE A 96 0.13 -21.54 12.97
CA PHE A 96 0.56 -22.42 14.06
C PHE A 96 -0.34 -22.30 15.29
N LYS A 97 -0.40 -23.38 16.09
CA LYS A 97 -1.12 -23.37 17.35
C LYS A 97 -0.26 -22.70 18.42
N THR A 98 -0.76 -21.62 19.00
CA THR A 98 -0.13 -20.94 20.13
C THR A 98 -0.46 -21.66 21.44
N ALA A 99 0.34 -21.44 22.49
CA ALA A 99 0.13 -22.08 23.79
C ALA A 99 -1.17 -21.64 24.50
N ARG A 100 -1.60 -20.37 24.33
CA ARG A 100 -2.68 -19.78 25.14
C ARG A 100 -3.69 -18.92 24.36
N ARG A 101 -3.52 -18.72 23.04
CA ARG A 101 -4.32 -17.76 22.25
C ARG A 101 -4.96 -18.39 21.00
N GLY A 102 -5.06 -19.72 20.97
CA GLY A 102 -5.59 -20.42 19.79
C GLY A 102 -4.59 -20.41 18.63
N TRP A 103 -5.04 -20.09 17.43
CA TRP A 103 -4.21 -20.06 16.22
C TRP A 103 -3.51 -18.71 16.05
N GLY A 104 -2.26 -18.72 15.60
CA GLY A 104 -1.47 -17.54 15.29
C GLY A 104 -0.76 -17.68 13.95
N VAL A 105 -0.23 -16.57 13.45
CA VAL A 105 0.60 -16.53 12.25
C VAL A 105 2.01 -16.10 12.64
N ARG A 106 3.03 -16.78 12.11
CA ARG A 106 4.44 -16.41 12.27
C ARG A 106 5.15 -16.41 10.93
N THR A 107 6.28 -15.73 10.84
CA THR A 107 7.18 -15.78 9.68
C THR A 107 8.13 -16.96 9.81
N LEU A 108 8.58 -17.51 8.67
CA LEU A 108 9.57 -18.60 8.64
C LEU A 108 11.02 -18.10 8.50
N HIS A 109 11.21 -16.80 8.37
CA HIS A 109 12.48 -16.13 8.24
C HIS A 109 12.39 -14.71 8.80
N ASP A 110 13.54 -14.10 9.02
CA ASP A 110 13.65 -12.70 9.41
C ASP A 110 13.03 -11.80 8.34
N VAL A 111 12.29 -10.80 8.81
CA VAL A 111 11.62 -9.84 7.94
C VAL A 111 12.28 -8.48 8.13
N PRO A 112 12.88 -7.90 7.08
CA PRO A 112 13.47 -6.58 7.18
C PRO A 112 12.42 -5.52 7.56
N ARG A 113 12.83 -4.53 8.37
CA ARG A 113 11.96 -3.40 8.76
C ARG A 113 11.33 -2.75 7.52
N GLY A 114 10.03 -2.49 7.61
CA GLY A 114 9.22 -1.83 6.58
C GLY A 114 8.80 -2.74 5.42
N SER A 115 9.10 -4.04 5.47
CA SER A 115 8.61 -4.98 4.46
C SER A 115 7.09 -5.14 4.58
N PHE A 116 6.42 -5.15 3.43
CA PHE A 116 5.01 -5.51 3.35
C PHE A 116 4.81 -6.98 3.74
N ILE A 117 3.87 -7.24 4.67
CA ILE A 117 3.58 -8.59 5.17
C ILE A 117 2.47 -9.21 4.35
N CYS A 118 1.22 -8.78 4.55
CA CYS A 118 0.05 -9.30 3.85
C CYS A 118 -1.11 -8.32 3.93
N VAL A 119 -2.14 -8.54 3.11
CA VAL A 119 -3.40 -7.81 3.20
C VAL A 119 -4.31 -8.50 4.22
N TYR A 120 -4.94 -7.72 5.09
CA TYR A 120 -6.07 -8.20 5.86
C TYR A 120 -7.28 -8.35 4.93
N VAL A 121 -7.65 -9.60 4.64
CA VAL A 121 -8.76 -9.92 3.75
C VAL A 121 -10.00 -10.33 4.54
N GLY A 122 -11.15 -9.83 4.14
CA GLY A 122 -12.43 -10.12 4.78
C GLY A 122 -13.61 -9.75 3.90
N ARG A 123 -14.83 -9.91 4.43
CA ARG A 123 -16.06 -9.48 3.79
C ARG A 123 -16.35 -8.03 4.19
N MET A 124 -16.47 -7.12 3.22
CA MET A 124 -16.88 -5.74 3.49
C MET A 124 -18.40 -5.68 3.54
N LEU A 125 -18.93 -5.00 4.55
CA LEU A 125 -20.36 -4.87 4.85
C LEU A 125 -20.71 -3.38 4.98
N THR A 126 -21.98 -3.04 4.72
CA THR A 126 -22.57 -1.72 4.98
C THR A 126 -23.23 -1.68 6.35
#